data_AF-A0A151T332-F1
#
_entry.id   AF-A0A151T332-F1
#
_cell.length_a   1.000
_cell.length_b   1.000
_cell.length_c   1.000
_cell.angle_alpha   90.00
_cell.angle_beta   90.00
_cell.angle_gamma   90.00
#
_symmetry.space_group_name_H-M   'P 1'
#
loop_
_entity.id
_entity.type
_entity.pdbx_description
1 polymer ?
#
loop_
_entity_poly.entity_id
_entity_poly.type
_entity_poly.pdbx_seq_one_letter_code
_entity_poly.pdbx_strand_id
1 'polypeptide(L)' 'MSYAHVTRKVVVNFFKKNIICRYRIPNKIILDNGSNLNNKIMTENQKVI' A
#
# COMPACT_ATOMS: atom_id res chain seq x y z
N MET A 1 5.41 9.68 24.05
CA MET A 1 4.96 8.65 23.08
C MET A 1 4.39 9.35 21.86
N SER A 2 5.14 9.43 20.75
CA SER A 2 4.64 10.02 19.50
C SER A 2 4.01 8.93 18.64
N TYR A 3 2.68 8.84 18.62
CA TYR A 3 1.99 7.99 17.66
C TYR A 3 1.79 8.79 16.37
N ALA A 4 2.54 8.44 15.32
CA ALA A 4 2.32 9.04 14.02
C ALA A 4 0.96 8.57 13.50
N HIS A 5 0.04 9.50 13.27
CA HIS A 5 -1.26 9.18 12.70
C HIS A 5 -1.11 8.94 11.19
N VAL A 6 -0.69 7.72 10.83
CA VAL A 6 -0.51 7.33 9.43
C VAL A 6 -1.86 7.03 8.80
N THR A 7 -2.24 7.83 7.81
CA THR A 7 -3.50 7.62 7.07
C THR A 7 -3.31 6.60 5.94
N ARG A 8 -4.38 5.94 5.50
CA ARG A 8 -4.35 5.00 4.36
C ARG A 8 -3.71 5.60 3.11
N LYS A 9 -3.92 6.90 2.85
CA LYS A 9 -3.36 7.60 1.69
C LYS A 9 -1.82 7.64 1.72
N VAL A 10 -1.24 7.88 2.90
CA VAL A 10 0.23 7.90 3.08
C VAL A 10 0.81 6.52 2.81
N VAL A 11 0.17 5.47 3.35
CA VAL A 11 0.56 4.07 3.12
C VAL A 11 0.52 3.71 1.63
N VAL A 12 -0.58 4.01 0.93
CA VAL A 12 -0.71 3.74 -0.51
C VAL A 12 0.37 4.44 -1.33
N ASN A 13 0.65 5.71 -1.03
CA ASN A 13 1.66 6.47 -1.76
C ASN A 13 3.08 5.94 -1.54
N PHE A 14 3.36 5.47 -0.32
CA PHE A 14 4.62 4.81 0.01
C PHE A 14 4.82 3.53 -0.81
N PHE A 15 3.81 2.66 -0.87
CA PHE A 15 3.87 1.43 -1.66
C PHE A 15 4.01 1.70 -3.16
N LYS A 16 3.29 2.69 -3.70
CA LYS A 16 3.42 3.08 -5.12
C LYS A 16 4.86 3.47 -5.46
N LYS A 17 5.44 4.40 -4.70
CA LYS A 17 6.78 4.95 -4.98
C LYS A 17 7.90 3.95 -4.73
N ASN A 18 7.84 3.19 -3.63
CA ASN A 18 8.97 2.36 -3.20
C ASN A 18 8.87 0.91 -3.67
N ILE A 19 7.66 0.36 -3.79
CA ILE A 19 7.46 -1.05 -4.12
C ILE A 19 7.03 -1.21 -5.58
N ILE A 20 5.89 -0.62 -5.98
CA ILE A 20 5.30 -0.88 -7.30
C ILE A 20 6.19 -0.37 -8.44
N CYS A 21 6.77 0.83 -8.31
CA CYS A 21 7.67 1.37 -9.33
C CYS A 21 8.94 0.53 -9.54
N ARG A 22 9.39 -0.25 -8.53
CA ARG A 22 10.63 -1.04 -8.61
C ARG A 22 10.39 -2.51 -8.91
N TYR A 23 9.35 -3.09 -8.32
CA TYR A 23 9.09 -4.53 -8.33
C TYR A 23 7.83 -4.91 -9.11
N ARG A 24 7.18 -3.94 -9.78
CA ARG A 24 5.86 -4.08 -10.42
C ARG A 24 4.78 -4.35 -9.38
N ILE A 25 3.55 -4.59 -9.83
CA ILE A 25 2.40 -4.79 -8.94
C ILE A 25 2.53 -6.18 -8.28
N PRO A 26 2.67 -6.27 -6.94
CA PRO A 26 2.76 -7.55 -6.25
C PRO A 26 1.38 -8.22 -6.19
N ASN A 27 1.35 -9.55 -6.32
CA ASN A 27 0.12 -10.33 -6.26
C ASN A 27 -0.45 -10.44 -4.83
N LYS A 28 0.40 -10.27 -3.81
CA LYS A 28 0.03 -10.31 -2.39
C LYS A 28 1.01 -9.48 -1.56
N ILE A 29 0.50 -8.73 -0.58
CA ILE A 29 1.31 -8.06 0.45
C ILE A 29 0.91 -8.63 1.81
N ILE A 30 1.88 -9.16 2.54
CA ILE A 30 1.70 -9.70 3.90
C ILE A 30 2.37 -8.71 4.85
N LEU A 31 1.60 -8.13 5.77
CA LEU A 31 2.15 -7.34 6.88
C LEU A 31 2.39 -8.24 8.09
N ASP A 32 3.35 -7.82 8.92
CA ASP A 32 3.77 -8.48 10.15
C ASP A 32 2.61 -8.77 11.13
N ASN A 33 1.61 -7.90 11.19
CA ASN A 33 0.44 -8.08 12.05
C ASN A 33 -0.67 -8.96 11.43
N GLY A 34 -0.36 -9.78 10.43
CA GLY A 34 -1.32 -10.66 9.74
C GLY A 34 -2.46 -9.95 9.02
N SER A 35 -2.49 -8.62 9.08
CA SER A 35 -3.55 -7.77 8.55
C SER A 35 -3.29 -7.57 7.07
N ASN A 36 -4.10 -8.23 6.24
CA ASN A 36 -4.07 -8.04 4.80
C ASN A 36 -4.56 -6.62 4.47
N LEU A 37 -3.71 -5.79 3.87
CA LEU A 37 -4.17 -4.56 3.24
C LEU A 37 -5.03 -4.98 2.06
N ASN A 38 -6.36 -4.95 2.25
CA ASN A 38 -7.31 -5.28 1.20
C ASN A 38 -6.88 -4.59 -0.10
N ASN A 39 -6.73 -5.41 -1.13
CA ASN A 39 -6.38 -5.06 -2.50
C ASN A 39 -7.22 -3.89 -3.03
N LYS A 40 -8.46 -3.68 -2.56
CA LYS A 40 -9.23 -2.45 -2.85
C LYS A 40 -8.43 -1.16 -2.59
N ILE A 41 -7.67 -1.06 -1.51
CA ILE A 41 -6.89 0.15 -1.17
C ILE A 41 -5.73 0.37 -2.15
N MET A 42 -5.17 -0.73 -2.69
CA MET A 42 -4.10 -0.70 -3.68
C MET A 42 -4.62 -0.46 -5.11
N THR A 43 -5.79 -0.99 -5.44
CA THR A 43 -6.39 -0.99 -6.78
C THR A 43 -7.34 0.20 -7.03
N GLU A 44 -7.95 0.79 -6.00
CA GLU A 44 -8.91 1.91 -6.11
C GLU A 44 -8.28 3.18 -6.74
N ASN A 45 -6.95 3.28 -6.70
CA ASN A 45 -6.20 4.35 -7.38
C ASN A 45 -5.34 3.82 -8.55
N GLN A 46 -5.68 2.66 -9.12
CA GLN A 46 -5.09 2.10 -10.35
C GLN A 46 -6.04 2.26 -11.55
N LYS A 47 -6.87 3.31 -11.58
CA LYS A 47 -7.39 3.82 -12.86
C LYS A 47 -6.23 4.49 -13.62
N VAL A 48 -5.34 3.67 -14.17
CA VAL A 48 -4.46 4.05 -15.26
C VAL A 48 -4.66 2.95 -16.29
N ILE A 49 -5.60 3.23 -17.19
CA ILE A 49 -5.57 2.76 -18.57
C ILE A 49 -4.40 3.48 -19.23
#